data_AF-A0A8H7L1U8-F1
#
_entry.id   AF-A0A8H7L1U8-F1
#
_cell.length_a   1.000
_cell.length_b   1.000
_cell.length_c   1.000
_cell.angle_alpha   90.00
_cell.angle_beta   90.00
_cell.angle_gamma   90.00
#
_symmetry.space_group_name_H-M   'P 1'
#
loop_
_entity.id
_entity.type
_entity.pdbx_description
1 polymer ?
#
loop_
_entity_poly.entity_id
_entity_poly.type
_entity_poly.pdbx_seq_one_letter_code
_entity_poly.pdbx_strand_id
1 'polypeptide(L)'
;MSGLTPSVYFEPGEVWEIRGADVTLSPVSVAAFGLISDSRGLSLRFPRFIKVREDKKLEQASDPAFLAKMWRDQQGKSKQGADDGDLLDVDFEEEIVEEEDEDE
;
A
#
# COMPACT_ATOMS: atom_id res chain seq x y z
N MET A 1 0.34 -7.76 -21.92
CA MET A 1 0.07 -7.30 -20.55
C MET A 1 -1.11 -6.35 -20.59
N SER A 2 -2.24 -6.70 -19.99
CA SER A 2 -3.40 -5.82 -19.84
C SER A 2 -3.21 -5.00 -18.56
N GLY A 3 -2.40 -3.95 -18.63
CA GLY A 3 -2.31 -2.98 -17.53
C GLY A 3 -3.57 -2.11 -17.44
N LEU A 4 -3.78 -1.45 -16.31
CA LEU A 4 -4.78 -0.39 -16.21
C LEU A 4 -4.33 0.81 -17.06
N THR A 5 -5.13 1.20 -18.05
CA THR A 5 -4.88 2.39 -18.88
C THR A 5 -5.85 3.49 -18.47
N PRO A 6 -5.39 4.55 -17.79
CA PRO A 6 -6.26 5.67 -17.46
C PRO A 6 -6.53 6.51 -18.71
N SER A 7 -7.70 7.17 -18.75
CA SER A 7 -8.02 8.12 -19.83
C SER A 7 -7.23 9.43 -19.75
N VAL A 8 -6.75 9.76 -18.55
CA VAL A 8 -5.97 10.96 -18.26
C VAL A 8 -4.83 10.55 -17.34
N TYR A 9 -3.61 10.96 -17.68
CA TYR A 9 -2.43 10.79 -16.85
C TYR A 9 -2.20 12.05 -16.02
N PHE A 10 -1.69 11.87 -14.81
CA PHE A 10 -1.32 12.95 -13.90
C PHE A 10 0.16 12.80 -13.55
N GLU A 11 0.85 13.93 -13.37
CA GLU A 11 2.16 13.91 -12.73
C GLU A 11 1.98 13.51 -11.25
N PRO A 12 2.81 12.59 -10.70
CA PRO A 12 2.74 12.27 -9.28
C PRO A 12 2.92 13.54 -8.44
N GLY A 13 1.96 13.86 -7.59
CA GLY A 13 2.00 15.08 -6.77
C GLY A 13 1.22 15.02 -5.45
N GLU A 14 0.41 13.99 -5.24
CA GLU A 14 -0.40 13.85 -4.03
C GLU A 14 -0.27 12.44 -3.43
N VAL A 15 -0.35 12.36 -2.11
CA VAL A 15 -0.45 11.11 -1.36
C VAL A 15 -1.84 11.00 -0.77
N TRP A 16 -2.53 9.89 -1.02
CA TRP A 16 -3.88 9.66 -0.50
C TRP A 16 -3.88 8.51 0.50
N GLU A 17 -4.68 8.66 1.55
CA GLU A 17 -4.99 7.58 2.47
C GLU A 17 -6.15 6.74 1.91
N ILE A 18 -5.86 5.47 1.65
CA ILE A 18 -6.82 4.50 1.11
C ILE A 18 -6.98 3.36 2.12
N ARG A 19 -8.21 2.98 2.44
CA ARG A 19 -8.51 1.77 3.22
C ARG A 19 -9.11 0.69 2.33
N GLY A 20 -8.85 -0.58 2.65
CA GLY A 20 -9.45 -1.72 1.97
C GLY A 20 -9.69 -2.85 2.97
N ALA A 21 -10.45 -3.86 2.54
CA ALA A 21 -10.74 -5.02 3.39
C ALA A 21 -9.51 -5.92 3.56
N ASP A 22 -8.79 -6.17 2.47
CA ASP A 22 -7.64 -7.07 2.45
C ASP A 22 -6.78 -6.87 1.18
N VAL A 23 -5.55 -7.40 1.21
CA VAL A 23 -4.61 -7.40 0.08
C VAL A 23 -4.75 -8.71 -0.70
N THR A 24 -4.84 -8.62 -2.02
CA THR A 24 -5.11 -9.78 -2.89
C THR A 24 -4.15 -9.84 -4.08
N LEU A 25 -3.94 -11.05 -4.62
CA LEU A 25 -3.20 -11.23 -5.87
C LEU A 25 -4.02 -10.69 -7.05
N SER A 26 -3.42 -9.79 -7.82
CA SER A 26 -4.05 -9.15 -8.97
C SER A 26 -3.35 -9.53 -10.27
N PRO A 27 -4.10 -9.91 -11.33
CA PRO A 27 -3.53 -10.20 -12.64
C PRO A 27 -3.17 -8.93 -13.44
N VAL A 28 -3.61 -7.75 -13.00
CA VAL A 28 -3.45 -6.48 -13.73
C VAL A 28 -2.61 -5.44 -13.00
N SER A 29 -2.54 -5.51 -11.67
CA SER A 29 -1.69 -4.61 -10.87
C SER A 29 -0.23 -4.99 -11.02
N VAL A 30 0.63 -3.97 -11.06
CA VAL A 30 2.09 -4.11 -11.09
C VAL A 30 2.73 -3.91 -9.71
N ALA A 31 1.97 -3.43 -8.72
CA ALA A 31 2.49 -3.24 -7.36
C ALA A 31 2.97 -4.57 -6.78
N ALA A 32 4.18 -4.59 -6.22
CA ALA A 32 4.81 -5.78 -5.63
C ALA A 32 4.92 -7.00 -6.58
N PHE A 33 4.89 -6.78 -7.90
CA PHE A 33 5.10 -7.83 -8.89
C PHE A 33 6.48 -8.47 -8.69
N GLY A 34 6.54 -9.81 -8.64
CA GLY A 34 7.77 -10.56 -8.39
C GLY A 34 8.19 -10.64 -6.91
N LEU A 35 7.56 -9.88 -5.99
CA LEU A 35 7.87 -9.98 -4.55
C LEU A 35 7.09 -11.10 -3.84
N ILE A 36 5.88 -11.39 -4.31
CA ILE A 36 5.00 -12.47 -3.80
C ILE A 36 4.71 -13.52 -4.87
N SER A 37 4.58 -13.10 -6.13
CA SER A 37 4.31 -13.99 -7.26
C SER A 37 5.08 -13.52 -8.49
N ASP A 38 5.70 -14.46 -9.21
CA ASP A 38 6.44 -14.19 -10.45
C ASP A 38 5.54 -13.78 -11.63
N SER A 39 4.21 -13.85 -11.47
CA SER A 39 3.25 -13.64 -12.56
C SER A 39 2.13 -12.65 -12.22
N ARG A 40 2.05 -12.17 -10.97
CA ARG A 40 0.96 -11.30 -10.49
C ARG A 40 1.49 -10.26 -9.50
N GLY A 41 0.91 -9.06 -9.54
CA GLY A 41 1.10 -8.06 -8.50
C GLY A 41 0.07 -8.18 -7.38
N LEU A 42 0.03 -7.18 -6.51
CA LEU A 42 -0.92 -7.04 -5.40
C LEU A 42 -1.89 -5.89 -5.63
N SER A 43 -3.08 -6.01 -5.08
CA SER A 43 -4.11 -4.97 -5.09
C SER A 43 -4.97 -5.04 -3.83
N LEU A 44 -5.61 -3.92 -3.48
CA LEU A 44 -6.56 -3.84 -2.38
C LEU A 44 -7.95 -4.29 -2.82
N ARG A 45 -8.63 -5.11 -2.02
CA ARG A 45 -10.06 -5.41 -2.23
C ARG A 45 -10.91 -4.35 -1.52
N PHE A 46 -11.92 -3.85 -2.24
CA PHE A 46 -12.82 -2.78 -1.79
C PHE A 46 -12.08 -1.50 -1.32
N PRO A 47 -11.17 -0.93 -2.15
CA PRO A 47 -10.47 0.29 -1.78
C PRO A 47 -11.46 1.45 -1.64
N ARG A 48 -11.36 2.19 -0.54
CA ARG A 48 -12.11 3.39 -0.22
C ARG A 48 -11.13 4.52 0.06
N PHE A 49 -11.32 5.63 -0.64
CA PHE A 49 -10.61 6.87 -0.32
C PHE A 49 -11.05 7.39 1.05
N ILE A 50 -10.09 7.80 1.87
CA ILE A 50 -10.34 8.39 3.18
C ILE A 50 -10.06 9.89 3.15
N LYS A 51 -8.82 10.28 2.82
CA LYS A 51 -8.39 11.68 2.77
C LYS A 51 -7.12 11.87 1.94
N VAL A 52 -6.87 13.11 1.54
CA VAL A 52 -5.55 13.55 1.06
C VAL A 52 -4.62 13.70 2.28
N ARG A 53 -3.35 13.30 2.14
CA ARG A 53 -2.30 13.41 3.15
C ARG A 53 -1.39 14.58 2.81
N GLU A 54 -1.82 15.78 3.19
CA GLU A 54 -1.03 17.02 3.02
C GLU A 54 0.26 17.00 3.86
N ASP A 55 0.32 16.13 4.87
CA ASP A 55 1.45 15.91 5.76
C ASP A 55 2.52 14.96 5.18
N LYS A 56 2.27 14.33 4.03
CA LYS A 56 3.19 13.36 3.41
C LYS A 56 3.70 13.80 2.05
N LYS A 57 4.99 13.62 1.83
CA LYS A 57 5.64 13.71 0.51
C LYS A 57 5.49 12.40 -0.25
N LEU A 58 5.72 12.43 -1.57
CA LEU A 58 5.60 11.28 -2.47
C LEU A 58 6.50 10.11 -2.04
N GLU A 59 7.70 10.41 -1.56
CA GLU A 59 8.69 9.42 -1.12
C GLU A 59 8.24 8.70 0.17
N GLN A 60 7.29 9.27 0.91
CA GLN A 60 6.73 8.71 2.13
C GLN A 60 5.43 7.93 1.88
N ALA A 61 5.01 7.79 0.62
CA ALA A 61 3.90 6.93 0.25
C ALA A 61 4.26 5.45 0.50
N SER A 62 3.23 4.63 0.74
CA SER A 62 3.40 3.19 0.93
C SER A 62 4.06 2.55 -0.30
N ASP A 63 5.14 1.80 -0.07
CA ASP A 63 5.90 1.16 -1.13
C ASP A 63 5.43 -0.28 -1.41
N PRO A 64 5.96 -0.93 -2.47
CA PRO A 64 5.65 -2.32 -2.77
C PRO A 64 6.03 -3.33 -1.67
N ALA A 65 7.08 -3.06 -0.89
CA ALA A 65 7.54 -3.95 0.17
C ALA A 65 6.57 -3.93 1.36
N PHE A 66 6.05 -2.76 1.71
CA PHE A 66 4.98 -2.55 2.68
C PHE A 66 3.73 -3.34 2.28
N LEU A 67 3.28 -3.23 1.03
CA LEU A 67 2.11 -3.96 0.55
C LEU A 67 2.34 -5.49 0.58
N ALA A 68 3.55 -5.94 0.24
CA ALA A 68 3.93 -7.35 0.32
C ALA A 68 3.96 -7.86 1.78
N LYS A 69 4.41 -7.04 2.74
CA LYS A 69 4.37 -7.34 4.17
C LYS A 69 2.93 -7.51 4.64
N MET A 70 2.04 -6.55 4.34
CA MET A 70 0.61 -6.65 4.69
C MET A 70 -0.03 -7.94 4.16
N TRP A 71 0.28 -8.33 2.92
CA TRP A 71 -0.24 -9.57 2.34
C TRP A 71 0.22 -10.82 3.10
N ARG A 72 1.51 -10.89 3.49
CA ARG A 72 2.04 -12.03 4.26
C ARG A 72 1.42 -12.09 5.66
N ASP A 73 1.31 -10.95 6.33
CA ASP A 73 0.72 -10.83 7.66
C ASP A 73 -0.76 -11.30 7.65
N GLN A 74 -1.49 -10.99 6.57
CA GLN A 74 -2.85 -11.47 6.35
C GLN A 74 -2.94 -13.00 6.18
N GLN A 75 -1.99 -13.66 5.48
CA GLN A 75 -2.03 -15.11 5.32
C GLN A 75 -1.80 -15.86 6.64
N GLY A 76 -1.08 -15.26 7.58
CA GLY A 76 -0.85 -15.82 8.92
C GLY A 76 -2.07 -15.78 9.83
N LYS A 77 -3.06 -14.94 9.52
CA LYS A 77 -4.32 -14.81 10.27
C LYS A 77 -5.40 -15.66 9.59
N SER A 78 -5.84 -16.74 10.24
CA SER A 78 -6.93 -17.58 9.73
C SER A 78 -8.17 -16.73 9.46
N LYS A 79 -8.73 -16.83 8.24
CA LYS A 79 -9.90 -16.08 7.75
C LYS A 79 -11.12 -16.15 8.69
N GLN A 80 -11.16 -15.31 9.72
CA GLN A 80 -12.41 -14.83 10.28
C GLN A 80 -12.88 -13.69 9.38
N GLY A 81 -14.11 -13.78 8.87
CA GLY A 81 -14.63 -12.81 7.92
C GLY A 81 -14.50 -11.40 8.49
N ALA A 82 -13.88 -10.49 7.73
CA ALA A 82 -13.80 -9.08 8.10
C ALA A 82 -15.22 -8.51 8.13
N ASP A 83 -15.79 -8.43 9.32
CA ASP A 83 -16.90 -7.53 9.63
C ASP A 83 -16.37 -6.09 9.49
N ASP A 84 -17.24 -5.09 9.27
CA ASP A 84 -16.89 -3.70 8.93
C ASP A 84 -15.94 -3.01 9.96
N GLY A 85 -15.65 -3.67 11.10
CA GLY A 85 -14.69 -3.24 12.13
C GLY A 85 -13.27 -3.84 12.03
N ASP A 86 -13.01 -4.82 11.17
CA ASP A 86 -11.71 -5.51 11.02
C ASP A 86 -10.97 -5.08 9.74
N LEU A 87 -11.05 -3.79 9.40
CA LEU A 87 -10.21 -3.22 8.34
C LEU A 87 -8.75 -3.20 8.81
N LEU A 88 -7.81 -3.31 7.87
CA LEU A 88 -6.39 -3.30 8.16
C LEU A 88 -5.95 -1.91 8.65
N ASP A 89 -6.00 -1.70 9.97
CA ASP A 89 -5.25 -0.65 10.63
C ASP A 89 -3.81 -1.13 10.74
N VAL A 90 -2.93 -0.59 9.89
CA VAL A 90 -1.49 -0.84 10.00
C VAL A 90 -0.94 0.21 10.94
N ASP A 91 -0.52 -0.22 12.13
CA ASP A 91 0.24 0.61 13.04
C ASP A 91 1.57 0.99 12.36
N PHE A 92 1.66 2.24 11.91
CA PHE A 92 2.91 2.84 11.47
C PHE A 92 3.66 3.27 12.74
N GLU A 93 4.59 2.45 13.22
CA GLU A 93 5.60 2.95 14.15
C GLU A 93 6.54 3.87 13.36
N GLU A 94 6.48 5.17 13.67
CA GLU A 94 7.37 6.18 13.09
C GLU A 94 8.80 5.94 13.60
N GLU A 95 9.63 5.32 12.77
CA GLU A 95 11.08 5.28 13.00
C GLU A 95 11.63 6.66 12.62
N ILE A 96 11.67 7.58 13.58
CA ILE A 96 12.32 8.89 13.45
C ILE A 96 13.82 8.63 13.37
N VAL A 97 14.40 8.76 12.18
CA VAL A 97 15.85 8.81 12.01
C VAL A 97 16.26 10.25 12.30
N GLU A 98 16.82 10.48 13.49
CA GLU A 98 17.52 11.72 13.81
C GLU A 98 18.80 11.76 12.95
N GLU A 99 18.82 12.60 11.91
CA GLU A 99 20.07 12.93 11.22
C GLU A 99 20.87 13.87 12.13
N GLU A 100 22.01 13.37 12.63
CA GLU A 100 22.99 14.18 13.36
C GLU A 100 23.62 15.20 12.40
N ASP A 101 23.48 16.49 12.74
CA ASP A 101 24.21 17.58 12.10
C ASP A 101 25.73 17.38 12.32
N GLU A 102 26.48 17.05 11.27
CA GLU A 102 27.94 17.21 11.27
C GLU A 102 28.31 18.60 10.73
N ASP A 103 28.52 19.53 11.67
CA ASP A 103 29.27 20.77 11.49
C ASP A 103 30.77 20.48 11.29
N GLU A 104 31.34 20.95 10.16
CA GLU A 104 32.63 21.66 9.95
C GLU A 104 33.25 21.47 8.56
#